data_AF-A0A0B8QHJ9-F1
#
_entry.id   AF-A0A0B8QHJ9-F1
#
_cell.length_a   1.000
_cell.length_b   1.000
_cell.length_c   1.000
_cell.angle_alpha   90.00
_cell.angle_beta   90.00
_cell.angle_gamma   90.00
#
_symmetry.space_group_name_H-M   'P 1'
#
loop_
_entity.id
_entity.type
_entity.pdbx_description
1 polymer ?
#
loop_
_entity_poly.entity_id
_entity_poly.type
_entity_poly.pdbx_seq_one_letter_code
_entity_poly.pdbx_strand_id
1 'polypeptide(L)'
;MGKSLVIVESPAKAKTINKYLGKDFIVKSSVGHVRDLPTAGQSSGAKAKPVSTKGLSAEEKARIKKEKDRKSLIKKMGIDPYHGWEANYQILPGKEKVVSELQKLAKNADHVYLATDLDREGEAIAWHLREIIGGDEERYKRVVFNEITKNAIQQAFESPGELNMDGVNAQQARRFMDRVVGFMVSPLLWKKVARGLSAGRVQSVAVKLVVEREREIKAFIPEEYWDIHADTVTKAASDFRLMVAQRSGEAFKPQNEAETKAAMSILEKAEYEVCKREDRPTKSKPSAPYITSTLQQAASTRLGYGVKKTMMLAQRLYEAGYITYMRTDSTNLSKEAVEAVRGYIGSEFGDAYLPAKPLVYGSKEGAQEAHEAIRPSSVDVKSEDLSGVDADAHKLYALIWNQFVACQMTPAQYDSTTISVKADEFTLKAKGRILKFDGWTRVQRPMGKNEDQILPEVQLGDKLDLKALDPKQHFTKPPARFTEAALVKELEKRGIGRPSTYASIILPFKTVVM
;
A
#
# COMPACT_ATOMS: atom_id res chain seq x y z
N MET A 1 -20.62 14.84 38.69
CA MET A 1 -19.58 14.07 37.99
C MET A 1 -18.65 15.05 37.32
N GLY A 2 -17.35 14.85 37.49
CA GLY A 2 -16.33 15.57 36.73
C GLY A 2 -16.43 15.19 35.25
N LYS A 3 -16.04 16.10 34.37
CA LYS A 3 -16.00 15.80 32.93
C LYS A 3 -14.92 14.76 32.66
N SER A 4 -15.19 13.81 31.77
CA SER A 4 -14.18 12.84 31.33
C SER A 4 -13.20 13.46 30.33
N LEU A 5 -11.92 13.11 30.41
CA LEU A 5 -10.90 13.55 29.46
C LEU A 5 -10.75 12.51 28.34
N VAL A 6 -10.77 12.94 27.08
CA VAL A 6 -10.50 12.09 25.92
C VAL A 6 -9.22 12.57 25.26
N ILE A 7 -8.27 11.67 25.02
CA ILE A 7 -6.98 12.00 24.40
C ILE A 7 -6.85 11.28 23.06
N VAL A 8 -6.56 12.04 22.01
CA VAL A 8 -6.32 11.56 20.63
C VAL A 8 -4.99 12.10 20.11
N GLU A 9 -4.51 11.61 18.97
CA GLU A 9 -3.19 11.99 18.45
C GLU A 9 -3.16 13.34 17.74
N SER A 10 -4.24 13.73 17.06
CA SER A 10 -4.22 14.91 16.19
C SER A 10 -5.31 15.92 16.56
N PRO A 11 -5.05 17.23 16.35
CA PRO A 11 -6.08 18.27 16.54
C PRO A 11 -7.28 18.09 15.61
N ALA A 12 -7.09 17.57 14.40
CA ALA A 12 -8.17 17.34 13.45
C ALA A 12 -9.09 16.21 13.94
N LYS A 13 -8.51 15.09 14.39
CA LYS A 13 -9.24 13.98 15.03
C LYS A 13 -10.02 14.46 16.25
N ALA A 14 -9.40 15.30 17.09
CA ALA A 14 -10.05 15.89 18.26
C ALA A 14 -11.28 16.72 17.85
N LYS A 15 -11.14 17.58 16.83
CA LYS A 15 -12.24 18.41 16.32
C LYS A 15 -13.38 17.56 15.77
N THR A 16 -13.10 16.47 15.07
CA THR A 16 -14.12 15.59 14.50
C THR A 16 -14.86 14.81 15.57
N ILE A 17 -14.16 14.17 16.51
CA ILE A 17 -14.77 13.39 17.61
C ILE A 17 -15.60 14.28 18.53
N ASN A 18 -15.15 15.52 18.78
CA ASN A 18 -15.88 16.48 19.61
C ASN A 18 -17.25 16.88 19.03
N LYS A 19 -17.56 16.57 17.76
CA LYS A 19 -18.90 16.74 17.18
C LYS A 19 -19.89 15.67 17.65
N TYR A 20 -19.39 14.51 18.07
CA TYR A 20 -20.19 13.33 18.40
C TYR A 20 -20.27 13.05 19.90
N LEU A 21 -19.31 13.57 20.68
CA LEU A 21 -19.31 13.48 22.13
C LEU A 21 -20.04 14.68 22.77
N GLY A 22 -20.75 14.41 23.86
CA GLY A 22 -21.53 15.40 24.61
C GLY A 22 -20.69 16.33 25.49
N LYS A 23 -21.36 17.21 26.24
CA LYS A 23 -20.73 18.25 27.11
C LYS A 23 -19.93 17.69 28.29
N ASP A 24 -20.11 16.40 28.57
CA ASP A 24 -19.43 15.66 29.65
C ASP A 24 -18.01 15.22 29.28
N PHE A 25 -17.61 15.38 28.02
CA PHE A 25 -16.28 15.05 27.54
C PHE A 25 -15.45 16.30 27.24
N ILE A 26 -14.17 16.27 27.59
CA ILE A 26 -13.15 17.23 27.18
C ILE A 26 -12.21 16.50 26.23
N VAL A 27 -12.24 16.83 24.93
CA VAL A 27 -11.38 16.18 23.93
C VAL A 27 -10.10 16.99 23.71
N LYS A 28 -8.94 16.35 23.84
CA LYS A 28 -7.61 16.95 23.66
C LYS A 28 -6.69 16.10 22.79
N SER A 29 -5.75 16.78 22.14
CA SER A 29 -4.76 16.16 21.27
C SER A 29 -3.41 16.06 21.96
N SER A 30 -2.75 14.90 21.89
CA SER A 30 -1.34 14.72 22.28
C SER A 30 -0.36 15.28 21.23
N VAL A 31 -0.86 15.56 20.03
CA VAL A 31 -0.07 16.03 18.87
C VAL A 31 0.98 14.98 18.49
N GLY A 32 0.54 13.73 18.38
CA GLY A 32 1.34 12.54 18.11
C GLY A 32 1.99 11.95 19.37
N HIS A 33 3.17 11.36 19.19
CA HIS A 33 4.00 10.87 20.30
C HIS A 33 4.39 12.01 21.24
N VAL A 34 4.31 11.75 22.54
CA VAL A 34 4.72 12.68 23.61
C VAL A 34 6.07 12.32 24.24
N ARG A 35 6.50 11.06 24.07
CA ARG A 35 7.74 10.50 24.60
C ARG A 35 8.37 9.60 23.56
N ASP A 36 9.70 9.50 23.58
CA ASP A 36 10.45 8.55 22.76
C ASP A 36 11.80 8.25 23.44
N LEU A 37 12.54 7.29 22.88
CA LEU A 37 13.95 7.08 23.23
C LEU A 37 14.78 8.31 22.83
N PRO A 38 15.92 8.58 23.52
CA PRO A 38 16.68 9.81 23.34
C PRO A 38 17.11 10.02 21.89
N THR A 39 17.03 11.25 21.42
CA THR A 39 17.56 11.66 20.11
C THR A 39 18.95 12.28 20.24
N ALA A 40 19.75 12.24 19.17
CA ALA A 40 21.13 12.74 19.19
C ALA A 40 21.16 14.22 19.65
N GLY A 41 21.90 14.50 20.73
CA GLY A 41 21.99 15.83 21.35
C GLY A 41 21.23 15.99 22.68
N GLN A 42 20.35 15.08 23.06
CA GLN A 42 19.53 15.16 24.29
C GLN A 42 20.15 14.46 25.52
N SER A 43 21.48 14.27 25.56
CA SER A 43 22.09 13.64 26.73
C SER A 43 22.08 14.61 27.93
N SER A 44 20.97 14.62 28.68
CA SER A 44 20.76 15.46 29.88
C SER A 44 21.44 14.93 31.15
N GLY A 45 22.11 13.77 31.08
CA GLY A 45 22.79 13.19 32.24
C GLY A 45 24.20 13.76 32.46
N ALA A 46 24.57 13.98 33.72
CA ALA A 46 25.90 14.39 34.18
C ALA A 46 27.05 13.68 33.43
N LYS A 47 28.11 14.43 33.10
CA LYS A 47 29.34 13.84 32.52
C LYS A 47 29.89 12.83 33.52
N ALA A 48 30.12 11.60 33.05
CA ALA A 48 30.72 10.56 33.89
C ALA A 48 32.06 11.07 34.46
N LYS A 49 32.27 10.88 35.77
CA LYS A 49 33.53 11.26 36.43
C LYS A 49 34.70 10.57 35.71
N PRO A 50 35.81 11.28 35.43
CA PRO A 50 36.96 10.68 34.78
C PRO A 50 37.56 9.60 35.67
N VAL A 51 37.67 8.38 35.16
CA VAL A 51 38.39 7.28 35.82
C VAL A 51 39.87 7.42 35.47
N SER A 52 40.74 7.51 36.49
CA SER A 52 42.20 7.58 36.28
C SER A 52 42.71 6.23 35.76
N THR A 53 43.42 6.26 34.64
CA THR A 53 44.05 5.07 34.05
C THR A 53 45.57 5.03 34.25
N LYS A 54 46.10 5.89 35.13
CA LYS A 54 47.53 6.00 35.42
C LYS A 54 47.97 4.79 36.25
N GLY A 55 48.97 4.04 35.78
CA GLY A 55 49.49 2.83 36.45
C GLY A 55 48.84 1.50 36.06
N LEU A 56 47.81 1.49 35.21
CA LEU A 56 47.13 0.25 34.79
C LEU A 56 47.82 -0.45 33.62
N SER A 57 47.70 -1.79 33.57
CA SER A 57 48.16 -2.61 32.44
C SER A 57 47.40 -2.29 31.14
N ALA A 58 47.96 -2.70 29.99
CA ALA A 58 47.32 -2.48 28.69
C ALA A 58 45.94 -3.16 28.60
N GLU A 59 45.82 -4.36 29.16
CA GLU A 59 44.58 -5.14 29.22
C GLU A 59 43.51 -4.45 30.07
N GLU A 60 43.90 -3.94 31.23
CA GLU A 60 42.99 -3.26 32.14
C GLU A 60 42.49 -1.94 31.55
N LYS A 61 43.36 -1.20 30.87
CA LYS A 61 42.97 0.00 30.08
C LYS A 61 41.98 -0.35 28.98
N ALA A 62 42.18 -1.46 28.26
CA ALA A 62 41.28 -1.90 27.21
C ALA A 62 39.90 -2.32 27.77
N ARG A 63 39.87 -3.00 28.92
CA ARG A 63 38.64 -3.38 29.63
C ARG A 63 37.82 -2.15 30.04
N ILE A 64 38.45 -1.18 30.71
CA ILE A 64 37.82 0.07 31.13
C ILE A 64 37.28 0.85 29.92
N LYS A 65 38.05 0.92 28.83
CA LYS A 65 37.61 1.57 27.59
C LYS A 65 36.38 0.89 27.00
N LYS A 66 36.38 -0.45 26.88
CA LYS A 66 35.26 -1.22 26.36
C LYS A 66 34.00 -1.05 27.21
N GLU A 67 34.14 -1.03 28.53
CA GLU A 67 33.01 -0.80 29.44
C GLU A 67 32.45 0.62 29.32
N LYS A 68 33.33 1.64 29.24
CA LYS A 68 32.94 3.03 29.04
C LYS A 68 32.23 3.22 27.70
N ASP A 69 32.75 2.62 26.62
CA ASP A 69 32.15 2.67 25.29
C ASP A 69 30.78 1.98 25.28
N ARG A 70 30.65 0.84 25.98
CA ARG A 70 29.36 0.16 26.18
C ARG A 70 28.35 1.03 26.93
N LYS A 71 28.74 1.62 28.08
CA LYS A 71 27.86 2.53 28.85
C LYS A 71 27.44 3.75 28.03
N SER A 72 28.36 4.32 27.25
CA SER A 72 28.09 5.43 26.33
C SER A 72 27.11 5.02 25.23
N LEU A 73 27.27 3.81 24.66
CA LEU A 73 26.36 3.26 23.66
C LEU A 73 24.96 3.06 24.23
N ILE A 74 24.82 2.41 25.39
CA ILE A 74 23.53 2.21 26.10
C ILE A 74 22.84 3.57 26.33
N LYS A 75 23.57 4.55 26.89
CA LYS A 75 23.03 5.91 27.13
C LYS A 75 22.53 6.58 25.85
N LYS A 76 23.24 6.41 24.72
CA LYS A 76 22.86 6.98 23.42
C LYS A 76 21.69 6.24 22.77
N MET A 77 21.64 4.91 22.90
CA MET A 77 20.54 4.10 22.40
C MET A 77 19.26 4.38 23.19
N GLY A 78 19.40 4.64 24.50
CA GLY A 78 18.29 4.76 25.43
C GLY A 78 17.71 3.42 25.87
N ILE A 79 18.36 2.32 25.51
CA ILE A 79 17.96 0.95 25.88
C ILE A 79 19.19 0.18 26.35
N ASP A 80 18.99 -0.74 27.30
CA ASP A 80 20.03 -1.63 27.80
C ASP A 80 19.81 -3.10 27.38
N PRO A 81 20.38 -3.54 26.24
CA PRO A 81 20.31 -4.94 25.79
C PRO A 81 20.94 -5.95 26.75
N TYR A 82 21.70 -5.51 27.76
CA TYR A 82 22.44 -6.38 28.68
C TYR A 82 21.76 -6.54 30.04
N HIS A 83 20.76 -5.71 30.34
CA HIS A 83 20.03 -5.73 31.61
C HIS A 83 18.52 -5.58 31.35
N GLY A 84 17.87 -6.67 30.94
CA GLY A 84 16.41 -6.72 30.84
C GLY A 84 15.75 -5.77 29.83
N TRP A 85 16.51 -5.18 28.89
CA TRP A 85 16.00 -4.23 27.90
C TRP A 85 15.39 -2.96 28.50
N GLU A 86 15.86 -2.56 29.68
CA GLU A 86 15.41 -1.32 30.32
C GLU A 86 15.54 -0.12 29.38
N ALA A 87 14.48 0.68 29.31
CA ALA A 87 14.35 1.79 28.37
C ALA A 87 14.24 3.13 29.10
N ASN A 88 15.07 4.09 28.68
CA ASN A 88 15.05 5.47 29.14
C ASN A 88 14.26 6.33 28.16
N TYR A 89 12.94 6.34 28.32
CA TYR A 89 12.07 7.22 27.54
C TYR A 89 12.10 8.66 28.07
N GLN A 90 12.15 9.62 27.15
CA GLN A 90 12.21 11.05 27.44
C GLN A 90 11.08 11.80 26.76
N ILE A 91 10.51 12.79 27.45
CA ILE A 91 9.52 13.69 26.84
C ILE A 91 10.16 14.34 25.61
N LEU A 92 9.46 14.31 24.49
CA LEU A 92 9.96 14.91 23.26
C LEU A 92 10.03 16.45 23.41
N PRO A 93 11.10 17.11 22.93
CA PRO A 93 11.21 18.56 23.01
C PRO A 93 10.01 19.26 22.38
N GLY A 94 9.49 20.27 23.07
CA GLY A 94 8.30 21.01 22.65
C GLY A 94 6.99 20.34 23.05
N LYS A 95 7.01 19.15 23.65
CA LYS A 95 5.80 18.47 24.18
C LYS A 95 5.57 18.72 25.67
N GLU A 96 6.47 19.40 26.37
CA GLU A 96 6.38 19.65 27.81
C GLU A 96 5.10 20.39 28.19
N LYS A 97 4.71 21.39 27.38
CA LYS A 97 3.45 22.14 27.57
C LYS A 97 2.22 21.25 27.37
N VAL A 98 2.23 20.41 26.33
CA VAL A 98 1.14 19.47 26.04
C VAL A 98 0.98 18.48 27.19
N VAL A 99 2.08 17.89 27.66
CA VAL A 99 2.09 16.98 28.81
C VAL A 99 1.54 17.67 30.06
N SER A 100 2.00 18.88 30.36
CA SER A 100 1.56 19.64 31.53
C SER A 100 0.06 19.96 31.47
N GLU A 101 -0.46 20.30 30.28
CA GLU A 101 -1.89 20.54 30.07
C GLU A 101 -2.72 19.25 30.28
N LEU A 102 -2.29 18.12 29.71
CA LEU A 102 -2.96 16.84 29.85
C LEU A 102 -2.99 16.36 31.31
N GLN A 103 -1.86 16.48 32.03
CA GLN A 103 -1.78 16.19 33.47
C GLN A 103 -2.74 17.07 34.28
N LYS A 104 -2.82 18.37 33.97
CA LYS A 104 -3.74 19.30 34.65
C LYS A 104 -5.20 18.90 34.43
N LEU A 105 -5.58 18.54 33.20
CA LEU A 105 -6.95 18.13 32.89
C LEU A 105 -7.29 16.78 33.51
N ALA A 106 -6.37 15.82 33.48
CA ALA A 106 -6.56 14.49 34.05
C ALA A 106 -6.78 14.52 35.57
N LYS A 107 -6.22 15.49 36.30
CA LYS A 107 -6.47 15.66 37.75
C LYS A 107 -7.94 15.91 38.08
N ASN A 108 -8.69 16.55 37.18
CA ASN A 108 -10.09 16.94 37.42
C ASN A 108 -11.10 16.03 36.71
N ALA A 109 -10.63 14.99 36.01
CA ALA A 109 -11.47 14.11 35.22
C ALA A 109 -11.82 12.84 35.98
N ASP A 110 -13.07 12.40 35.93
CA ASP A 110 -13.48 11.12 36.56
C ASP A 110 -12.78 9.94 35.86
N HIS A 111 -12.79 9.95 34.52
CA HIS A 111 -12.11 8.97 33.66
C HIS A 111 -11.23 9.64 32.60
N VAL A 112 -10.21 8.90 32.14
CA VAL A 112 -9.34 9.27 31.02
C VAL A 112 -9.48 8.23 29.89
N TYR A 113 -10.11 8.62 28.79
CA TYR A 113 -10.27 7.80 27.60
C TYR A 113 -9.10 8.01 26.64
N LEU A 114 -8.35 6.94 26.39
CA LEU A 114 -7.27 6.86 25.41
C LEU A 114 -7.86 6.44 24.07
N ALA A 115 -8.09 7.40 23.18
CA ALA A 115 -8.77 7.23 21.88
C ALA A 115 -7.78 7.30 20.70
N THR A 116 -6.60 6.69 20.89
CA THR A 116 -5.59 6.55 19.84
C THR A 116 -6.04 5.55 18.77
N ASP A 117 -5.37 5.58 17.62
CA ASP A 117 -5.57 4.69 16.50
C ASP A 117 -5.47 3.21 16.92
N LEU A 118 -6.12 2.35 16.15
CA LEU A 118 -6.28 0.94 16.51
C LEU A 118 -5.04 0.06 16.28
N ASP A 119 -3.95 0.63 15.76
CA ASP A 119 -2.71 -0.12 15.51
C ASP A 119 -1.79 -0.16 16.75
N ARG A 120 -0.72 -0.95 16.64
CA ARG A 120 0.26 -1.10 17.74
C ARG A 120 0.99 0.21 18.06
N GLU A 121 1.11 1.14 17.11
CA GLU A 121 1.66 2.48 17.38
C GLU A 121 0.69 3.29 18.24
N GLY A 122 -0.61 3.22 17.95
CA GLY A 122 -1.66 3.83 18.78
C GLY A 122 -1.70 3.27 20.20
N GLU A 123 -1.53 1.94 20.37
CA GLU A 123 -1.38 1.32 21.70
C GLU A 123 -0.15 1.84 22.45
N ALA A 124 1.00 1.96 21.79
CA ALA A 124 2.22 2.50 22.42
C ALA A 124 2.08 3.99 22.80
N ILE A 125 1.37 4.79 21.99
CA ILE A 125 1.05 6.19 22.32
C ILE A 125 0.14 6.23 23.55
N ALA A 126 -0.91 5.41 23.58
CA ALA A 126 -1.83 5.30 24.72
C ALA A 126 -1.09 4.91 26.01
N TRP A 127 -0.21 3.92 25.93
CA TRP A 127 0.66 3.52 27.04
C TRP A 127 1.55 4.68 27.50
N HIS A 128 2.25 5.35 26.59
CA HIS A 128 3.08 6.50 26.95
C HIS A 128 2.30 7.63 27.61
N LEU A 129 1.08 7.90 27.18
CA LEU A 129 0.20 8.89 27.81
C LEU A 129 -0.15 8.48 29.24
N ARG A 130 -0.54 7.22 29.46
CA ARG A 130 -0.83 6.66 30.79
C ARG A 130 0.37 6.81 31.74
N GLU A 131 1.55 6.38 31.29
CA GLU A 131 2.79 6.44 32.09
C GLU A 131 3.21 7.88 32.45
N ILE A 132 2.96 8.84 31.55
CA ILE A 132 3.34 10.24 31.77
C ILE A 132 2.33 10.98 32.64
N ILE A 133 1.04 10.70 32.45
CA ILE A 133 -0.02 11.35 33.22
C ILE A 133 -0.04 10.81 34.65
N GLY A 134 0.16 9.49 34.82
CA GLY A 134 0.20 8.81 36.11
C GLY A 134 -1.17 8.67 36.78
N GLY A 135 -1.18 8.31 38.07
CA GLY A 135 -2.41 7.99 38.81
C GLY A 135 -2.87 6.54 38.59
N ASP A 136 -4.06 6.22 39.11
CA ASP A 136 -4.57 4.84 39.13
C ASP A 136 -4.92 4.33 37.73
N GLU A 137 -4.48 3.10 37.42
CA GLU A 137 -4.70 2.50 36.09
C GLU A 137 -6.18 2.31 35.76
N GLU A 138 -7.02 2.04 36.76
CA GLU A 138 -8.47 1.82 36.60
C GLU A 138 -9.23 3.04 36.04
N ARG A 139 -8.64 4.24 36.17
CA ARG A 139 -9.19 5.49 35.63
C ARG A 139 -9.05 5.58 34.11
N TYR A 140 -8.16 4.79 33.51
CA TYR A 140 -7.90 4.80 32.08
C TYR A 140 -8.79 3.80 31.35
N LYS A 141 -9.32 4.22 30.21
CA LYS A 141 -10.18 3.41 29.35
C LYS A 141 -9.69 3.50 27.92
N ARG A 142 -9.59 2.38 27.21
CA ARG A 142 -9.07 2.32 25.83
C ARG A 142 -10.22 2.28 24.83
N VAL A 143 -10.25 3.23 23.90
CA VAL A 143 -11.34 3.38 22.92
C VAL A 143 -10.82 3.22 21.50
N VAL A 144 -11.29 2.17 20.81
CA VAL A 144 -10.84 1.80 19.47
C VAL A 144 -11.98 1.95 18.48
N PHE A 145 -11.71 2.53 17.30
CA PHE A 145 -12.69 2.65 16.22
C PHE A 145 -11.99 2.65 14.85
N ASN A 146 -12.67 2.08 13.86
CA ASN A 146 -12.17 1.96 12.48
C ASN A 146 -12.49 3.19 11.61
N GLU A 147 -13.47 3.99 12.02
CA GLU A 147 -13.95 5.19 11.34
C GLU A 147 -14.47 6.22 12.34
N ILE A 148 -14.51 7.49 11.95
CA ILE A 148 -14.94 8.60 12.83
C ILE A 148 -16.35 9.05 12.42
N THR A 149 -17.33 8.19 12.67
CA THR A 149 -18.76 8.48 12.48
C THR A 149 -19.45 8.59 13.84
N LYS A 150 -20.65 9.20 13.87
CA LYS A 150 -21.43 9.32 15.10
C LYS A 150 -21.66 7.96 15.77
N ASN A 151 -22.11 6.97 15.00
CA ASN A 151 -22.42 5.64 15.51
C ASN A 151 -21.17 4.91 16.01
N ALA A 152 -20.08 4.91 15.22
CA ALA A 152 -18.85 4.23 15.61
C ALA A 152 -18.24 4.83 16.89
N ILE A 153 -18.28 6.15 17.03
CA ILE A 153 -17.79 6.82 18.24
C ILE A 153 -18.71 6.53 19.43
N GLN A 154 -20.03 6.55 19.29
CA GLN A 154 -20.93 6.23 20.40
C GLN A 154 -20.73 4.79 20.89
N GLN A 155 -20.72 3.81 19.97
CA GLN A 155 -20.47 2.41 20.29
C GLN A 155 -19.12 2.17 20.97
N ALA A 156 -18.05 2.83 20.48
CA ALA A 156 -16.72 2.67 21.06
C ALA A 156 -16.60 3.21 22.50
N PHE A 157 -17.45 4.17 22.89
CA PHE A 157 -17.50 4.72 24.24
C PHE A 157 -18.49 4.02 25.16
N GLU A 158 -19.45 3.26 24.62
CA GLU A 158 -20.39 2.43 25.40
C GLU A 158 -19.70 1.22 26.06
N SER A 159 -18.72 0.63 25.39
CA SER A 159 -17.96 -0.53 25.88
C SER A 159 -16.46 -0.33 25.68
N PRO A 160 -15.83 0.59 26.43
CA PRO A 160 -14.40 0.82 26.32
C PRO A 160 -13.62 -0.40 26.79
N GLY A 161 -12.55 -0.73 26.07
CA GLY A 161 -11.63 -1.78 26.44
C GLY A 161 -10.54 -1.32 27.41
N GLU A 162 -9.56 -2.19 27.59
CA GLU A 162 -8.34 -1.92 28.34
C GLU A 162 -7.13 -1.80 27.40
N LEU A 163 -6.04 -1.26 27.92
CA LEU A 163 -4.80 -1.11 27.18
C LEU A 163 -4.19 -2.49 26.87
N ASN A 164 -3.85 -2.75 25.61
CA ASN A 164 -3.29 -4.04 25.22
C ASN A 164 -1.76 -4.04 25.37
N MET A 165 -1.28 -4.58 26.49
CA MET A 165 0.16 -4.62 26.78
C MET A 165 0.96 -5.50 25.80
N ASP A 166 0.38 -6.52 25.17
CA ASP A 166 1.06 -7.29 24.12
C ASP A 166 1.26 -6.45 22.85
N GLY A 167 0.26 -5.63 22.49
CA GLY A 167 0.36 -4.65 21.41
C GLY A 167 1.46 -3.63 21.66
N VAL A 168 1.53 -3.11 22.89
CA VAL A 168 2.59 -2.20 23.36
C VAL A 168 3.95 -2.91 23.27
N ASN A 169 4.11 -4.08 23.88
CA ASN A 169 5.36 -4.83 23.90
C ASN A 169 5.85 -5.17 22.49
N ALA A 170 4.95 -5.52 21.57
CA ALA A 170 5.30 -5.77 20.18
C ALA A 170 5.82 -4.51 19.46
N GLN A 171 5.23 -3.34 19.73
CA GLN A 171 5.73 -2.07 19.21
C GLN A 171 7.11 -1.72 19.79
N GLN A 172 7.30 -1.93 21.08
CA GLN A 172 8.52 -1.63 21.80
C GLN A 172 9.68 -2.54 21.37
N ALA A 173 9.43 -3.84 21.24
CA ALA A 173 10.39 -4.80 20.70
C ALA A 173 10.86 -4.38 19.31
N ARG A 174 9.93 -3.96 18.43
CA ARG A 174 10.27 -3.39 17.13
C ARG A 174 11.15 -2.15 17.26
N ARG A 175 10.75 -1.18 18.10
CA ARG A 175 11.51 0.06 18.36
C ARG A 175 12.95 -0.26 18.80
N PHE A 176 13.12 -1.26 19.66
CA PHE A 176 14.42 -1.67 20.20
C PHE A 176 15.29 -2.36 19.16
N MET A 177 14.73 -3.30 18.38
CA MET A 177 15.45 -3.94 17.28
C MET A 177 15.98 -2.91 16.26
N ASP A 178 15.13 -1.94 15.89
CA ASP A 178 15.53 -0.89 14.97
C ASP A 178 16.61 0.02 15.59
N ARG A 179 16.54 0.29 16.90
CA ARG A 179 17.55 1.07 17.65
C ARG A 179 18.90 0.33 17.73
N VAL A 180 18.90 -0.96 18.02
CA VAL A 180 20.11 -1.81 18.06
C VAL A 180 20.81 -1.79 16.70
N VAL A 181 20.09 -2.09 15.62
CA VAL A 181 20.67 -2.09 14.27
C VAL A 181 21.21 -0.71 13.91
N GLY A 182 20.43 0.35 14.14
CA GLY A 182 20.86 1.71 13.82
C GLY A 182 22.15 2.12 14.54
N PHE A 183 22.25 1.88 15.85
CA PHE A 183 23.39 2.33 16.66
C PHE A 183 24.60 1.40 16.61
N MET A 184 24.42 0.11 16.36
CA MET A 184 25.53 -0.86 16.32
C MET A 184 26.08 -1.07 14.92
N VAL A 185 25.25 -1.02 13.87
CA VAL A 185 25.69 -1.26 12.49
C VAL A 185 26.15 0.02 11.79
N SER A 186 25.54 1.18 12.04
CA SER A 186 25.96 2.43 11.37
C SER A 186 27.44 2.80 11.63
N PRO A 187 27.99 2.68 12.86
CA PRO A 187 29.42 2.94 13.08
C PRO A 187 30.34 2.00 12.30
N LEU A 188 29.91 0.76 12.04
CA LEU A 188 30.65 -0.17 11.20
C LEU A 188 30.66 0.31 9.74
N LEU A 189 29.51 0.77 9.22
CA LEU A 189 29.42 1.38 7.88
C LEU A 189 30.31 2.61 7.76
N TRP A 190 30.40 3.45 8.80
CA TRP A 190 31.30 4.62 8.81
C TRP A 190 32.76 4.25 8.72
N LYS A 191 33.15 3.14 9.36
CA LYS A 191 34.53 2.63 9.36
C LYS A 191 34.89 1.94 8.05
N LYS A 192 33.93 1.28 7.38
CA LYS A 192 34.18 0.37 6.26
C LYS A 192 33.75 0.89 4.90
N VAL A 193 32.80 1.83 4.85
CA VAL A 193 32.20 2.31 3.60
C VAL A 193 32.33 3.83 3.52
N ALA A 194 31.53 4.57 4.29
CA ALA A 194 31.58 6.03 4.31
C ALA A 194 30.94 6.60 5.60
N ARG A 195 31.53 7.67 6.14
CA ARG A 195 30.97 8.39 7.30
C ARG A 195 29.60 8.98 6.94
N GLY A 196 28.69 9.01 7.91
CA GLY A 196 27.33 9.57 7.74
C GLY A 196 26.28 8.59 7.22
N LEU A 197 26.66 7.38 6.78
CA LEU A 197 25.71 6.35 6.38
C LEU A 197 24.85 5.86 7.55
N SER A 198 23.59 5.53 7.29
CA SER A 198 22.70 4.93 8.30
C SER A 198 22.38 3.49 7.94
N ALA A 199 22.39 2.61 8.94
CA ALA A 199 21.90 1.25 8.83
C ALA A 199 20.46 1.17 9.33
N GLY A 200 19.59 0.51 8.58
CA GLY A 200 18.22 0.23 8.99
C GLY A 200 17.86 -1.21 8.71
N ARG A 201 17.33 -1.92 9.71
CA ARG A 201 17.06 -3.36 9.64
C ARG A 201 16.24 -3.75 8.40
N VAL A 202 15.15 -3.04 8.13
CA VAL A 202 14.28 -3.30 6.97
C VAL A 202 14.69 -2.49 5.75
N GLN A 203 15.20 -1.27 5.94
CA GLN A 203 15.66 -0.39 4.85
C GLN A 203 16.76 -1.05 4.03
N SER A 204 17.76 -1.66 4.68
CA SER A 204 18.84 -2.36 3.99
C SER A 204 18.36 -3.52 3.12
N VAL A 205 17.30 -4.23 3.54
CA VAL A 205 16.69 -5.30 2.74
C VAL A 205 15.98 -4.72 1.51
N ALA A 206 15.27 -3.61 1.67
CA ALA A 206 14.64 -2.93 0.54
C ALA A 206 15.66 -2.33 -0.44
N VAL A 207 16.80 -1.79 0.04
CA VAL A 207 17.95 -1.42 -0.83
C VAL A 207 18.46 -2.64 -1.59
N LYS A 208 18.62 -3.78 -0.90
CA LYS A 208 19.05 -5.03 -1.53
C LYS A 208 18.15 -5.42 -2.70
N LEU A 209 16.82 -5.33 -2.56
CA LEU A 209 15.88 -5.62 -3.66
C LEU A 209 16.13 -4.74 -4.89
N VAL A 210 16.37 -3.44 -4.69
CA VAL A 210 16.66 -2.50 -5.78
C VAL A 210 18.01 -2.81 -6.43
N VAL A 211 19.04 -3.10 -5.63
CA VAL A 211 20.37 -3.47 -6.11
C VAL A 211 20.35 -4.78 -6.90
N GLU A 212 19.61 -5.79 -6.43
CA GLU A 212 19.43 -7.06 -7.15
C GLU A 212 18.76 -6.85 -8.50
N ARG A 213 17.68 -6.06 -8.55
CA ARG A 213 17.03 -5.68 -9.82
C ARG A 213 18.00 -4.95 -10.77
N GLU A 214 18.82 -4.03 -10.27
CA GLU A 214 19.78 -3.31 -11.11
C GLU A 214 20.90 -4.24 -11.62
N ARG A 215 21.30 -5.25 -10.83
CA ARG A 215 22.24 -6.28 -11.27
C ARG A 215 21.63 -7.18 -12.36
N GLU A 216 20.37 -7.59 -12.21
CA GLU A 216 19.62 -8.33 -13.24
C GLU A 216 19.58 -7.54 -14.55
N ILE A 217 19.24 -6.25 -14.49
CA ILE A 217 19.19 -5.37 -15.67
C ILE A 217 20.55 -5.25 -16.34
N LYS A 218 21.64 -5.08 -15.56
CA LYS A 218 22.99 -4.94 -16.10
C LYS A 218 23.54 -6.22 -16.73
N ALA A 219 23.15 -7.39 -16.19
CA ALA A 219 23.56 -8.69 -16.71
C ALA A 219 22.69 -9.18 -17.89
N PHE A 220 21.59 -8.48 -18.17
CA PHE A 220 20.65 -8.88 -19.21
C PHE A 220 21.23 -8.63 -20.61
N ILE A 221 21.23 -9.67 -21.45
CA ILE A 221 21.62 -9.61 -22.85
C ILE A 221 20.34 -9.71 -23.68
N PRO A 222 19.93 -8.65 -24.39
CA PRO A 222 18.74 -8.69 -25.23
C PRO A 222 18.89 -9.67 -26.38
N GLU A 223 17.94 -10.59 -26.47
CA GLU A 223 17.76 -11.49 -27.61
C GLU A 223 16.80 -10.85 -28.64
N GLU A 224 17.21 -10.87 -29.91
CA GLU A 224 16.41 -10.45 -31.05
C GLU A 224 15.28 -11.43 -31.33
N TYR A 225 14.12 -10.92 -31.71
CA TYR A 225 13.05 -11.70 -32.31
C TYR A 225 12.17 -10.82 -33.19
N TRP A 226 11.38 -11.43 -34.06
CA TRP A 226 10.48 -10.73 -34.95
C TRP A 226 9.05 -11.22 -34.81
N ASP A 227 8.11 -10.29 -34.99
CA ASP A 227 6.70 -10.60 -35.23
C ASP A 227 6.37 -10.24 -36.67
N ILE A 228 5.58 -11.05 -37.37
CA ILE A 228 5.07 -10.72 -38.71
C ILE A 228 3.57 -10.47 -38.59
N HIS A 229 3.15 -9.29 -39.03
CA HIS A 229 1.73 -8.97 -39.16
C HIS A 229 1.32 -9.00 -40.62
N ALA A 230 0.11 -9.48 -40.89
CA ALA A 230 -0.52 -9.39 -42.19
C ALA A 230 -1.71 -8.45 -42.10
N ASP A 231 -1.69 -7.38 -42.89
CA ASP A 231 -2.85 -6.54 -43.13
C ASP A 231 -3.63 -7.16 -44.30
N THR A 232 -4.82 -7.68 -43.99
CA THR A 232 -5.68 -8.35 -44.96
C THR A 232 -7.02 -7.64 -45.08
N VAL A 233 -7.81 -7.99 -46.09
CA VAL A 233 -9.16 -7.48 -46.30
C VAL A 233 -10.14 -8.62 -46.44
N THR A 234 -11.30 -8.49 -45.78
CA THR A 234 -12.41 -9.42 -45.96
C THR A 234 -13.15 -9.16 -47.27
N LYS A 235 -13.94 -10.12 -47.75
CA LYS A 235 -14.82 -9.92 -48.94
C LYS A 235 -15.74 -8.71 -48.82
N ALA A 236 -16.09 -8.31 -47.60
CA ALA A 236 -16.90 -7.12 -47.30
C ALA A 236 -16.07 -5.81 -47.25
N ALA A 237 -14.86 -5.80 -47.80
CA ALA A 237 -13.94 -4.67 -47.82
C ALA A 237 -13.55 -4.12 -46.43
N SER A 238 -13.62 -4.95 -45.38
CA SER A 238 -13.20 -4.57 -44.02
C SER A 238 -11.74 -4.91 -43.78
N ASP A 239 -10.99 -3.97 -43.20
CA ASP A 239 -9.59 -4.21 -42.81
C ASP A 239 -9.51 -5.24 -41.69
N PHE A 240 -8.59 -6.19 -41.84
CA PHE A 240 -8.38 -7.26 -40.89
C PHE A 240 -6.89 -7.55 -40.69
N ARG A 241 -6.38 -7.11 -39.54
CA ARG A 241 -4.98 -7.31 -39.18
C ARG A 241 -4.78 -8.58 -38.36
N LEU A 242 -3.85 -9.42 -38.81
CA LEU A 242 -3.53 -10.72 -38.24
C LEU A 242 -2.05 -10.76 -37.85
N MET A 243 -1.70 -11.55 -36.83
CA MET A 243 -0.31 -11.82 -36.45
C MET A 243 0.03 -13.28 -36.71
N VAL A 244 1.13 -13.56 -37.40
CA VAL A 244 1.63 -14.93 -37.59
C VAL A 244 1.94 -15.52 -36.21
N ALA A 245 1.32 -16.64 -35.89
CA ALA A 245 1.42 -17.28 -34.58
C ALA A 245 2.14 -18.63 -34.62
N GLN A 246 1.94 -19.39 -35.70
CA GLN A 246 2.48 -20.74 -35.83
C GLN A 246 2.97 -21.03 -37.25
N ARG A 247 3.92 -21.96 -37.36
CA ARG A 247 4.40 -22.57 -38.62
C ARG A 247 4.40 -24.09 -38.41
N SER A 248 3.74 -24.82 -39.31
CA SER A 248 3.61 -26.28 -39.22
C SER A 248 3.10 -26.79 -37.86
N GLY A 249 2.22 -26.02 -37.21
CA GLY A 249 1.63 -26.34 -35.90
C GLY A 249 2.41 -25.88 -34.67
N GLU A 250 3.67 -25.46 -34.82
CA GLU A 250 4.50 -24.99 -33.71
C GLU A 250 4.54 -23.46 -33.62
N ALA A 251 4.80 -22.91 -32.43
CA ALA A 251 4.88 -21.47 -32.23
C ALA A 251 6.00 -20.87 -33.11
N PHE A 252 5.66 -19.88 -33.94
CA PHE A 252 6.60 -19.26 -34.85
C PHE A 252 7.09 -17.93 -34.29
N LYS A 253 8.40 -17.84 -34.06
CA LYS A 253 9.05 -16.63 -33.53
C LYS A 253 10.45 -16.50 -34.17
N PRO A 254 10.55 -15.90 -35.37
CA PRO A 254 11.83 -15.74 -36.05
C PRO A 254 12.85 -15.02 -35.18
N GLN A 255 14.11 -15.47 -35.21
CA GLN A 255 15.18 -14.92 -34.39
C GLN A 255 16.02 -13.86 -35.11
N ASN A 256 15.85 -13.71 -36.42
CA ASN A 256 16.62 -12.80 -37.25
C ASN A 256 15.87 -12.37 -38.53
N GLU A 257 16.44 -11.40 -39.23
CA GLU A 257 15.88 -10.85 -40.47
C GLU A 257 15.81 -11.89 -41.61
N ALA A 258 16.77 -12.81 -41.70
CA ALA A 258 16.80 -13.80 -42.79
C ALA A 258 15.65 -14.80 -42.69
N GLU A 259 15.38 -15.34 -41.49
CA GLU A 259 14.22 -16.18 -41.21
C GLU A 259 12.90 -15.44 -41.47
N THR A 260 12.84 -14.17 -41.08
CA THR A 260 11.67 -13.31 -41.29
C THR A 260 11.39 -13.11 -42.79
N LYS A 261 12.42 -12.78 -43.57
CA LYS A 261 12.31 -12.62 -45.04
C LYS A 261 11.93 -13.91 -45.75
N ALA A 262 12.46 -15.05 -45.30
CA ALA A 262 12.10 -16.36 -45.84
C ALA A 262 10.61 -16.66 -45.60
N ALA A 263 10.10 -16.40 -44.39
CA ALA A 263 8.68 -16.56 -44.08
C ALA A 263 7.79 -15.57 -44.87
N MET A 264 8.20 -14.32 -44.99
CA MET A 264 7.48 -13.32 -45.79
C MET A 264 7.36 -13.73 -47.26
N SER A 265 8.43 -14.28 -47.86
CA SER A 265 8.42 -14.72 -49.26
C SER A 265 7.39 -15.83 -49.54
N ILE A 266 7.08 -16.65 -48.53
CA ILE A 266 6.03 -17.67 -48.59
C ILE A 266 4.65 -16.99 -48.41
N LEU A 267 4.52 -16.16 -47.36
CA LEU A 267 3.28 -15.47 -47.00
C LEU A 267 2.78 -14.50 -48.08
N GLU A 268 3.66 -13.88 -48.87
CA GLU A 268 3.31 -12.99 -49.99
C GLU A 268 2.56 -13.72 -51.13
N LYS A 269 2.80 -15.03 -51.27
CA LYS A 269 2.23 -15.86 -52.34
C LYS A 269 1.10 -16.77 -51.86
N ALA A 270 0.88 -16.80 -50.55
CA ALA A 270 -0.08 -17.70 -49.92
C ALA A 270 -1.53 -17.21 -50.11
N GLU A 271 -2.47 -18.15 -50.21
CA GLU A 271 -3.89 -17.85 -50.01
C GLU A 271 -4.19 -17.81 -48.50
N TYR A 272 -4.92 -16.79 -48.06
CA TYR A 272 -5.32 -16.63 -46.67
C TYR A 272 -6.76 -17.10 -46.50
N GLU A 273 -6.96 -18.16 -45.72
CA GLU A 273 -8.27 -18.77 -45.48
C GLU A 273 -8.57 -18.85 -43.98
N VAL A 274 -9.75 -18.38 -43.58
CA VAL A 274 -10.22 -18.52 -42.21
C VAL A 274 -10.44 -19.99 -41.90
N CYS A 275 -9.57 -20.56 -41.08
CA CYS A 275 -9.58 -21.98 -40.74
C CYS A 275 -10.21 -22.26 -39.36
N LYS A 276 -10.39 -21.24 -38.53
CA LYS A 276 -11.06 -21.37 -37.24
C LYS A 276 -11.60 -20.04 -36.74
N ARG A 277 -12.82 -20.06 -36.19
CA ARG A 277 -13.39 -18.96 -35.40
C ARG A 277 -13.92 -19.52 -34.10
N GLU A 278 -13.47 -18.94 -32.98
CA GLU A 278 -13.97 -19.28 -31.65
C GLU A 278 -14.54 -18.02 -31.00
N ASP A 279 -15.84 -18.03 -30.76
CA ASP A 279 -16.55 -17.02 -29.98
C ASP A 279 -16.87 -17.60 -28.61
N ARG A 280 -16.43 -16.94 -27.54
CA ARG A 280 -16.64 -17.40 -26.17
C ARG A 280 -17.06 -16.25 -25.25
N PRO A 281 -18.13 -16.40 -24.46
CA PRO A 281 -18.47 -15.43 -23.44
C PRO A 281 -17.39 -15.47 -22.34
N THR A 282 -16.87 -14.31 -21.99
CA THR A 282 -15.85 -14.11 -20.95
C THR A 282 -16.32 -13.05 -19.95
N LYS A 283 -15.80 -13.12 -18.72
CA LYS A 283 -16.19 -12.20 -17.64
C LYS A 283 -14.96 -11.62 -16.95
N SER A 284 -15.05 -10.35 -16.55
CA SER A 284 -14.05 -9.67 -15.72
C SER A 284 -14.66 -9.34 -14.37
N LYS A 285 -14.13 -9.93 -13.30
CA LYS A 285 -14.61 -9.70 -11.93
C LYS A 285 -14.01 -8.41 -11.35
N PRO A 286 -14.73 -7.68 -10.47
CA PRO A 286 -14.15 -6.56 -9.76
C PRO A 286 -13.06 -7.02 -8.79
N SER A 287 -12.04 -6.18 -8.60
CA SER A 287 -11.03 -6.38 -7.57
C SER A 287 -11.57 -6.10 -6.17
N ALA A 288 -10.88 -6.64 -5.16
CA ALA A 288 -11.17 -6.41 -3.75
C ALA A 288 -11.14 -4.92 -3.38
N PRO A 289 -11.83 -4.51 -2.28
CA PRO A 289 -11.67 -3.17 -1.73
C PRO A 289 -10.21 -2.93 -1.31
N TYR A 290 -9.82 -1.66 -1.21
CA TYR A 290 -8.42 -1.34 -0.98
C TYR A 290 -7.96 -1.71 0.42
N ILE A 291 -6.78 -2.31 0.48
CA ILE A 291 -5.87 -2.28 1.64
C ILE A 291 -4.77 -1.24 1.42
N THR A 292 -3.95 -0.97 2.43
CA THR A 292 -2.90 0.06 2.35
C THR A 292 -1.96 -0.14 1.14
N SER A 293 -1.52 -1.37 0.89
CA SER A 293 -0.60 -1.65 -0.22
C SER A 293 -1.26 -1.43 -1.58
N THR A 294 -2.51 -1.88 -1.75
CA THR A 294 -3.26 -1.76 -3.01
C THR A 294 -3.70 -0.32 -3.27
N LEU A 295 -4.04 0.46 -2.23
CA LEU A 295 -4.32 1.89 -2.35
C LEU A 295 -3.08 2.64 -2.82
N GLN A 296 -1.91 2.36 -2.23
CA GLN A 296 -0.64 2.98 -2.63
C GLN A 296 -0.30 2.66 -4.09
N GLN A 297 -0.48 1.40 -4.51
CA GLN A 297 -0.28 0.99 -5.89
C GLN A 297 -1.24 1.70 -6.84
N ALA A 298 -2.55 1.70 -6.53
CA ALA A 298 -3.55 2.34 -7.37
C ALA A 298 -3.37 3.86 -7.45
N ALA A 299 -3.09 4.54 -6.33
CA ALA A 299 -2.85 5.98 -6.34
C ALA A 299 -1.60 6.35 -7.15
N SER A 300 -0.56 5.53 -7.12
CA SER A 300 0.63 5.72 -7.94
C SER A 300 0.35 5.53 -9.43
N THR A 301 -0.30 4.43 -9.81
CA THR A 301 -0.58 4.13 -11.22
C THR A 301 -1.66 5.03 -11.81
N ARG A 302 -2.72 5.33 -11.06
CA ARG A 302 -3.90 6.07 -11.55
C ARG A 302 -3.81 7.58 -11.39
N LEU A 303 -3.16 8.06 -10.32
CA LEU A 303 -3.12 9.48 -9.97
C LEU A 303 -1.70 10.06 -9.99
N GLY A 304 -0.67 9.23 -10.21
CA GLY A 304 0.73 9.67 -10.15
C GLY A 304 1.20 10.02 -8.73
N TYR A 305 0.50 9.59 -7.68
CA TYR A 305 0.85 9.93 -6.29
C TYR A 305 1.90 8.98 -5.73
N GLY A 306 2.97 9.53 -5.17
CA GLY A 306 3.94 8.77 -4.38
C GLY A 306 3.36 8.32 -3.04
N VAL A 307 3.93 7.28 -2.43
CA VAL A 307 3.40 6.61 -1.23
C VAL A 307 3.22 7.56 -0.05
N LYS A 308 4.12 8.54 0.14
CA LYS A 308 3.99 9.55 1.20
C LYS A 308 2.81 10.47 0.99
N LYS A 309 2.60 10.94 -0.24
CA LYS A 309 1.47 11.81 -0.58
C LYS A 309 0.16 11.06 -0.35
N THR A 310 0.06 9.83 -0.86
CA THR A 310 -1.11 8.97 -0.66
C THR A 310 -1.45 8.78 0.81
N MET A 311 -0.48 8.40 1.66
CA MET A 311 -0.76 8.18 3.09
C MET A 311 -1.09 9.48 3.84
N MET A 312 -0.48 10.60 3.48
CA MET A 312 -0.80 11.91 4.08
C MET A 312 -2.23 12.35 3.74
N LEU A 313 -2.66 12.18 2.49
CA LEU A 313 -4.03 12.49 2.07
C LEU A 313 -5.03 11.53 2.72
N ALA A 314 -4.74 10.22 2.75
CA ALA A 314 -5.60 9.23 3.40
C ALA A 314 -5.76 9.49 4.91
N GLN A 315 -4.67 9.87 5.61
CA GLN A 315 -4.74 10.30 7.02
C GLN A 315 -5.71 11.47 7.19
N ARG A 316 -5.62 12.50 6.33
CA ARG A 316 -6.53 13.66 6.39
C ARG A 316 -7.99 13.28 6.14
N LEU A 317 -8.24 12.40 5.17
CA LEU A 317 -9.59 11.89 4.89
C LEU A 317 -10.16 11.10 6.09
N TYR A 318 -9.35 10.24 6.71
CA TYR A 318 -9.73 9.48 7.90
C TYR A 318 -10.02 10.39 9.10
N GLU A 319 -9.13 11.33 9.42
CA GLU A 319 -9.30 12.25 10.56
C GLU A 319 -10.48 13.22 10.37
N ALA A 320 -10.85 13.50 9.12
CA ALA A 320 -12.06 14.25 8.79
C ALA A 320 -13.35 13.40 8.82
N GLY A 321 -13.23 12.08 8.96
CA GLY A 321 -14.35 11.14 9.04
C GLY A 321 -14.86 10.62 7.70
N TYR A 322 -14.14 10.84 6.59
CA TYR A 322 -14.60 10.48 5.26
C TYR A 322 -14.30 9.03 4.86
N ILE A 323 -13.23 8.43 5.38
CA ILE A 323 -12.86 7.03 5.09
C ILE A 323 -12.57 6.28 6.39
N THR A 324 -12.58 4.95 6.30
CA THR A 324 -12.05 4.05 7.34
C THR A 324 -10.53 4.14 7.46
N TYR A 325 -9.99 3.52 8.51
CA TYR A 325 -8.57 3.57 8.84
C TYR A 325 -7.68 3.06 7.70
N MET A 326 -6.76 3.93 7.27
CA MET A 326 -5.94 3.72 6.06
C MET A 326 -4.73 2.79 6.26
N ARG A 327 -4.49 2.27 7.46
CA ARG A 327 -3.43 1.29 7.77
C ARG A 327 -4.05 -0.06 8.09
N THR A 328 -4.30 -0.82 7.04
CA THR A 328 -4.99 -2.10 7.09
C THR A 328 -4.43 -3.04 6.03
N ASP A 329 -4.37 -4.32 6.36
CA ASP A 329 -4.12 -5.44 5.45
C ASP A 329 -5.37 -6.32 5.24
N SER A 330 -6.51 -5.87 5.76
CA SER A 330 -7.80 -6.57 5.67
C SER A 330 -8.64 -6.04 4.51
N THR A 331 -9.13 -6.94 3.67
CA THR A 331 -10.13 -6.60 2.62
C THR A 331 -11.57 -6.76 3.13
N ASN A 332 -11.76 -7.03 4.42
CA ASN A 332 -13.07 -7.22 5.01
C ASN A 332 -13.91 -5.93 4.97
N LEU A 333 -15.21 -6.07 4.83
CA LEU A 333 -16.18 -4.98 4.89
C LEU A 333 -17.22 -5.33 5.96
N SER A 334 -17.61 -4.37 6.80
CA SER A 334 -18.70 -4.59 7.75
C SER A 334 -20.02 -4.92 7.04
N LYS A 335 -20.91 -5.62 7.75
CA LYS A 335 -22.23 -5.96 7.23
C LYS A 335 -23.00 -4.70 6.85
N GLU A 336 -22.92 -3.66 7.68
CA GLU A 336 -23.56 -2.37 7.47
C GLU A 336 -23.03 -1.68 6.21
N ALA A 337 -21.71 -1.69 5.98
CA ALA A 337 -21.11 -1.11 4.79
C ALA A 337 -21.52 -1.87 3.52
N VAL A 338 -21.58 -3.20 3.59
CA VAL A 338 -22.02 -4.06 2.48
C VAL A 338 -23.51 -3.82 2.16
N GLU A 339 -24.36 -3.72 3.16
CA GLU A 339 -25.79 -3.41 2.97
C GLU A 339 -25.99 -2.03 2.34
N ALA A 340 -25.29 -1.01 2.86
CA ALA A 340 -25.37 0.36 2.34
C ALA A 340 -24.94 0.46 0.88
N VAL A 341 -23.76 -0.09 0.53
CA VAL A 341 -23.26 0.00 -0.86
C VAL A 341 -24.10 -0.83 -1.83
N ARG A 342 -24.68 -1.94 -1.39
CA ARG A 342 -25.60 -2.74 -2.20
C ARG A 342 -26.92 -2.00 -2.44
N GLY A 343 -27.44 -1.31 -1.43
CA GLY A 343 -28.59 -0.42 -1.56
C GLY A 343 -28.32 0.68 -2.58
N TYR A 344 -27.18 1.37 -2.46
CA TYR A 344 -26.73 2.38 -3.42
C TYR A 344 -26.61 1.82 -4.84
N ILE A 345 -26.04 0.61 -5.01
CA ILE A 345 -25.91 -0.01 -6.33
C ILE A 345 -27.27 -0.31 -6.94
N GLY A 346 -28.19 -0.88 -6.15
CA GLY A 346 -29.55 -1.18 -6.59
C GLY A 346 -30.32 0.07 -7.01
N SER A 347 -30.20 1.17 -6.26
CA SER A 347 -30.91 2.42 -6.57
C SER A 347 -30.30 3.18 -7.75
N GLU A 348 -28.98 3.30 -7.82
CA GLU A 348 -28.30 4.18 -8.79
C GLU A 348 -27.95 3.48 -10.11
N PHE A 349 -27.71 2.17 -10.10
CA PHE A 349 -27.34 1.40 -11.30
C PHE A 349 -28.39 0.37 -11.71
N GLY A 350 -29.22 -0.11 -10.77
CA GLY A 350 -30.27 -1.10 -11.01
C GLY A 350 -29.83 -2.55 -10.77
N ASP A 351 -30.81 -3.45 -10.71
CA ASP A 351 -30.63 -4.85 -10.29
C ASP A 351 -29.62 -5.64 -11.13
N ALA A 352 -29.48 -5.31 -12.41
CA ALA A 352 -28.50 -5.96 -13.30
C ALA A 352 -27.05 -5.76 -12.83
N TYR A 353 -26.77 -4.69 -12.10
CA TYR A 353 -25.44 -4.38 -11.56
C TYR A 353 -25.21 -4.92 -10.14
N LEU A 354 -26.26 -5.44 -9.50
CA LEU A 354 -26.24 -5.90 -8.12
C LEU A 354 -26.14 -7.45 -8.07
N PRO A 355 -25.04 -8.02 -7.55
CA PRO A 355 -24.94 -9.46 -7.37
C PRO A 355 -26.04 -9.99 -6.42
N ALA A 356 -26.59 -11.17 -6.73
CA ALA A 356 -27.65 -11.79 -5.93
C ALA A 356 -27.26 -12.03 -4.46
N LYS A 357 -25.98 -12.28 -4.20
CA LYS A 357 -25.40 -12.38 -2.84
C LYS A 357 -24.26 -11.38 -2.69
N PRO A 358 -24.02 -10.86 -1.47
CA PRO A 358 -22.85 -10.04 -1.20
C PRO A 358 -21.54 -10.73 -1.61
N LEU A 359 -20.60 -9.95 -2.17
CA LEU A 359 -19.28 -10.46 -2.52
C LEU A 359 -18.39 -10.37 -1.28
N VAL A 360 -17.77 -11.50 -0.91
CA VAL A 360 -16.85 -11.59 0.23
C VAL A 360 -15.43 -11.70 -0.27
N TYR A 361 -14.54 -10.89 0.30
CA TYR A 361 -13.11 -10.90 0.02
C TYR A 361 -12.38 -11.40 1.27
N GLY A 362 -11.54 -12.42 1.09
CA GLY A 362 -10.79 -13.00 2.21
C GLY A 362 -9.65 -12.10 2.69
N SER A 363 -9.36 -12.14 3.99
CA SER A 363 -8.12 -11.63 4.56
C SER A 363 -6.97 -12.62 4.34
N LYS A 364 -5.73 -12.12 4.38
CA LYS A 364 -4.54 -13.00 4.41
C LYS A 364 -4.40 -13.63 5.79
N GLU A 365 -3.82 -14.83 5.83
CA GLU A 365 -3.46 -15.51 7.08
C GLU A 365 -2.53 -14.61 7.93
N GLY A 366 -2.94 -14.33 9.17
CA GLY A 366 -2.21 -13.43 10.09
C GLY A 366 -2.44 -11.93 9.88
N ALA A 367 -3.43 -11.52 9.07
CA ALA A 367 -3.91 -10.14 9.02
C ALA A 367 -4.45 -9.71 10.41
N GLN A 368 -4.38 -8.41 10.73
CA GLN A 368 -4.98 -7.91 11.97
C GLN A 368 -6.52 -7.89 11.80
N GLU A 369 -7.17 -9.01 12.14
CA GLU A 369 -8.58 -9.30 11.82
C GLU A 369 -9.61 -8.28 12.34
N ALA A 370 -9.22 -7.37 13.24
CA ALA A 370 -10.08 -6.29 13.73
C ALA A 370 -10.24 -5.11 12.75
N HIS A 371 -9.48 -5.08 11.65
CA HIS A 371 -9.48 -3.96 10.71
C HIS A 371 -10.43 -4.23 9.53
N GLU A 372 -11.10 -3.18 9.06
CA GLU A 372 -11.80 -3.18 7.77
C GLU A 372 -10.88 -2.72 6.63
N ALA A 373 -11.33 -2.93 5.39
CA ALA A 373 -10.73 -2.33 4.21
C ALA A 373 -10.85 -0.82 4.23
N ILE A 374 -10.03 -0.15 3.42
CA ILE A 374 -10.11 1.28 3.17
C ILE A 374 -11.29 1.55 2.25
N ARG A 375 -12.36 2.11 2.82
CA ARG A 375 -13.62 2.44 2.16
C ARG A 375 -14.12 3.82 2.62
N PRO A 376 -15.09 4.43 1.91
CA PRO A 376 -15.85 5.54 2.46
C PRO A 376 -16.53 5.17 3.78
N SER A 377 -16.63 6.12 4.70
CA SER A 377 -17.42 5.95 5.92
C SER A 377 -18.94 5.94 5.63
N SER A 378 -19.33 6.58 4.53
CA SER A 378 -20.69 6.54 3.97
C SER A 378 -20.57 6.53 2.44
N VAL A 379 -21.34 5.67 1.79
CA VAL A 379 -21.40 5.58 0.32
C VAL A 379 -22.11 6.78 -0.31
N ASP A 380 -22.99 7.44 0.44
CA ASP A 380 -23.82 8.55 -0.04
C ASP A 380 -23.03 9.86 -0.18
N VAL A 381 -21.88 9.96 0.49
CA VAL A 381 -20.96 11.10 0.35
C VAL A 381 -20.14 10.91 -0.92
N LYS A 382 -20.36 11.74 -1.93
CA LYS A 382 -19.56 11.74 -3.16
C LYS A 382 -18.32 12.61 -2.97
N SER A 383 -17.40 12.51 -3.92
CA SER A 383 -16.16 13.29 -3.87
C SER A 383 -16.45 14.78 -3.81
N GLU A 384 -17.44 15.25 -4.55
CA GLU A 384 -17.82 16.65 -4.67
C GLU A 384 -18.39 17.22 -3.35
N ASP A 385 -18.89 16.36 -2.46
CA ASP A 385 -19.49 16.74 -1.18
C ASP A 385 -18.45 16.96 -0.06
N LEU A 386 -17.18 16.58 -0.30
CA LEU A 386 -16.14 16.74 0.71
C LEU A 386 -15.85 18.22 0.94
N SER A 387 -15.88 18.62 2.22
CA SER A 387 -15.53 19.97 2.65
C SER A 387 -14.17 20.01 3.33
N GLY A 388 -13.42 21.11 3.13
CA GLY A 388 -12.15 21.38 3.83
C GLY A 388 -10.97 20.49 3.41
N VAL A 389 -11.05 19.87 2.22
CA VAL A 389 -9.98 19.04 1.64
C VAL A 389 -9.50 19.63 0.31
N ASP A 390 -8.27 19.32 -0.09
CA ASP A 390 -7.72 19.81 -1.36
C ASP A 390 -8.08 18.89 -2.54
N ALA A 391 -7.83 19.37 -3.76
CA ALA A 391 -8.16 18.66 -5.00
C ALA A 391 -7.51 17.26 -5.11
N ASP A 392 -6.34 17.06 -4.50
CA ASP A 392 -5.69 15.75 -4.52
C ASP A 392 -6.35 14.78 -3.54
N ALA A 393 -6.83 15.26 -2.39
CA ALA A 393 -7.65 14.48 -1.47
C ALA A 393 -8.99 14.07 -2.11
N HIS A 394 -9.65 14.95 -2.86
CA HIS A 394 -10.85 14.61 -3.65
C HIS A 394 -10.57 13.46 -4.64
N LYS A 395 -9.46 13.52 -5.38
CA LYS A 395 -9.08 12.46 -6.33
C LYS A 395 -8.80 11.13 -5.63
N LEU A 396 -8.12 11.16 -4.48
CA LEU A 396 -7.85 9.96 -3.69
C LEU A 396 -9.13 9.36 -3.11
N TYR A 397 -10.05 10.20 -2.62
CA TYR A 397 -11.35 9.77 -2.14
C TYR A 397 -12.18 9.14 -3.26
N ALA A 398 -12.29 9.79 -4.42
CA ALA A 398 -12.99 9.24 -5.58
C ALA A 398 -12.41 7.87 -6.00
N LEU A 399 -11.09 7.71 -5.94
CA LEU A 399 -10.44 6.43 -6.20
C LEU A 399 -10.90 5.35 -5.20
N ILE A 400 -10.92 5.67 -3.90
CA ILE A 400 -11.38 4.76 -2.82
C ILE A 400 -12.86 4.42 -2.99
N TRP A 401 -13.70 5.43 -3.21
CA TRP A 401 -15.14 5.30 -3.39
C TRP A 401 -15.47 4.41 -4.60
N ASN A 402 -14.86 4.67 -5.76
CA ASN A 402 -15.09 3.88 -6.98
C ASN A 402 -14.70 2.41 -6.78
N GLN A 403 -13.61 2.12 -6.07
CA GLN A 403 -13.19 0.74 -5.78
C GLN A 403 -14.16 0.04 -4.81
N PHE A 404 -14.64 0.76 -3.79
CA PHE A 404 -15.60 0.23 -2.83
C PHE A 404 -16.94 -0.12 -3.48
N VAL A 405 -17.47 0.76 -4.34
CA VAL A 405 -18.70 0.48 -5.10
C VAL A 405 -18.46 -0.67 -6.09
N ALA A 406 -17.38 -0.59 -6.89
CA ALA A 406 -17.06 -1.63 -7.87
C ALA A 406 -16.95 -3.03 -7.26
N CYS A 407 -16.36 -3.16 -6.06
CA CYS A 407 -16.15 -4.46 -5.42
C CYS A 407 -17.44 -5.18 -5.01
N GLN A 408 -18.58 -4.50 -5.01
CA GLN A 408 -19.89 -5.12 -4.77
C GLN A 408 -20.79 -5.16 -6.02
N MET A 409 -20.25 -4.85 -7.20
CA MET A 409 -20.99 -4.91 -8.48
C MET A 409 -20.78 -6.24 -9.22
N THR A 410 -21.68 -6.55 -10.14
CA THR A 410 -21.57 -7.72 -11.03
C THR A 410 -20.38 -7.64 -12.00
N PRO A 411 -19.82 -8.78 -12.45
CA PRO A 411 -18.75 -8.80 -13.44
C PRO A 411 -19.12 -8.12 -14.76
N ALA A 412 -18.14 -7.46 -15.38
CA ALA A 412 -18.26 -7.05 -16.78
C ALA A 412 -18.27 -8.29 -17.67
N GLN A 413 -19.06 -8.28 -18.75
CA GLN A 413 -19.23 -9.41 -19.67
C GLN A 413 -18.81 -9.01 -21.08
N TYR A 414 -18.09 -9.90 -21.74
CA TYR A 414 -17.56 -9.70 -23.08
C TYR A 414 -17.77 -10.94 -23.92
N ASP A 415 -18.04 -10.76 -25.21
CA ASP A 415 -17.87 -11.84 -26.19
C ASP A 415 -16.46 -11.73 -26.75
N SER A 416 -15.60 -12.72 -26.43
CA SER A 416 -14.24 -12.76 -26.95
C SER A 416 -14.19 -13.64 -28.19
N THR A 417 -13.61 -13.10 -29.25
CA THR A 417 -13.46 -13.78 -30.54
C THR A 417 -11.98 -14.03 -30.78
N THR A 418 -11.62 -15.27 -31.10
CA THR A 418 -10.31 -15.62 -31.67
C THR A 418 -10.52 -16.18 -33.06
N ILE A 419 -9.95 -15.52 -34.06
CA ILE A 419 -9.96 -15.99 -35.44
C ILE A 419 -8.55 -16.50 -35.78
N SER A 420 -8.48 -17.67 -36.38
CA SER A 420 -7.26 -18.25 -36.95
C SER A 420 -7.40 -18.34 -38.47
N VAL A 421 -6.36 -17.92 -39.17
CA VAL A 421 -6.28 -17.90 -40.63
C VAL A 421 -5.09 -18.75 -41.04
N LYS A 422 -5.31 -19.71 -41.93
CA LYS A 422 -4.25 -20.52 -42.53
C LYS A 422 -3.71 -19.77 -43.76
N ALA A 423 -2.39 -19.72 -43.88
CA ALA A 423 -1.70 -19.23 -45.06
C ALA A 423 -0.50 -20.13 -45.32
N ASP A 424 -0.62 -21.03 -46.29
CA ASP A 424 0.36 -22.10 -46.54
C ASP A 424 0.63 -22.94 -45.26
N GLU A 425 1.89 -23.08 -44.85
CA GLU A 425 2.31 -23.72 -43.60
C GLU A 425 2.08 -22.87 -42.34
N PHE A 426 1.68 -21.61 -42.48
CA PHE A 426 1.49 -20.69 -41.35
C PHE A 426 0.05 -20.66 -40.84
N THR A 427 -0.08 -20.36 -39.55
CA THR A 427 -1.35 -19.97 -38.93
C THR A 427 -1.20 -18.60 -38.30
N LEU A 428 -2.02 -17.66 -38.76
CA LEU A 428 -2.13 -16.32 -38.21
C LEU A 428 -3.34 -16.21 -37.28
N LYS A 429 -3.27 -15.33 -36.29
CA LYS A 429 -4.33 -15.13 -35.30
C LYS A 429 -4.65 -13.66 -35.10
N ALA A 430 -5.92 -13.37 -34.90
CA ALA A 430 -6.41 -12.13 -34.33
C ALA A 430 -7.30 -12.44 -33.13
N LYS A 431 -7.21 -11.59 -32.10
CA LYS A 431 -8.05 -11.68 -30.90
C LYS A 431 -8.72 -10.36 -30.69
N GLY A 432 -10.01 -10.41 -30.44
CA GLY A 432 -10.80 -9.26 -30.08
C GLY A 432 -11.84 -9.61 -29.04
N ARG A 433 -12.53 -8.59 -28.56
CA ARG A 433 -13.68 -8.78 -27.70
C ARG A 433 -14.64 -7.62 -27.84
N ILE A 434 -15.91 -7.89 -27.60
CA ILE A 434 -16.97 -6.89 -27.62
C ILE A 434 -17.58 -6.84 -26.22
N LEU A 435 -17.61 -5.66 -25.62
CA LEU A 435 -18.28 -5.44 -24.34
C LEU A 435 -19.79 -5.66 -24.51
N LYS A 436 -20.34 -6.61 -23.77
CA LYS A 436 -21.79 -6.88 -23.73
C LYS A 436 -22.46 -6.25 -22.52
N PHE A 437 -21.74 -6.15 -21.41
CA PHE A 437 -22.22 -5.53 -20.18
C PHE A 437 -21.04 -4.95 -19.39
N ASP A 438 -21.08 -3.66 -19.09
CA ASP A 438 -19.99 -2.93 -18.41
C ASP A 438 -19.84 -3.33 -16.92
N GLY A 439 -20.90 -3.77 -16.25
CA GLY A 439 -20.84 -4.25 -14.87
C GLY A 439 -20.08 -3.27 -13.96
N TRP A 440 -19.15 -3.78 -13.15
CA TRP A 440 -18.31 -2.95 -12.27
C TRP A 440 -17.46 -1.89 -12.99
N THR A 441 -17.16 -2.05 -14.28
CA THR A 441 -16.35 -1.07 -15.02
C THR A 441 -17.10 0.23 -15.30
N ARG A 442 -18.43 0.25 -15.08
CA ARG A 442 -19.28 1.44 -15.10
C ARG A 442 -18.76 2.54 -14.17
N VAL A 443 -18.39 2.17 -12.94
CA VAL A 443 -17.87 3.11 -11.92
C VAL A 443 -16.35 3.20 -11.91
N GLN A 444 -15.66 2.17 -12.43
CA GLN A 444 -14.21 2.14 -12.46
C GLN A 444 -13.69 1.76 -13.85
N ARG A 445 -13.61 2.77 -14.73
CA ARG A 445 -13.14 2.57 -16.10
C ARG A 445 -11.70 2.04 -16.14
N PRO A 446 -11.37 1.15 -17.09
CA PRO A 446 -10.01 0.73 -17.37
C PRO A 446 -9.11 1.93 -17.70
N MET A 447 -7.84 1.87 -17.31
CA MET A 447 -6.87 2.89 -17.70
C MET A 447 -6.26 2.59 -19.06
N GLY A 448 -6.16 3.61 -19.93
CA GLY A 448 -5.43 3.58 -21.20
C GLY A 448 -6.31 3.36 -22.44
N LYS A 449 -5.70 3.53 -23.62
CA LYS A 449 -6.29 3.26 -24.95
C LYS A 449 -6.26 1.76 -25.31
N ASN A 450 -6.43 0.86 -24.34
CA ASN A 450 -6.74 -0.53 -24.69
C ASN A 450 -8.24 -0.57 -24.99
N GLU A 451 -8.61 0.03 -26.11
CA GLU A 451 -9.92 -0.20 -26.70
C GLU A 451 -9.97 -1.66 -27.12
N ASP A 452 -11.03 -2.34 -26.69
CA ASP A 452 -11.23 -3.72 -27.04
C ASP A 452 -11.36 -3.82 -28.56
N GLN A 453 -10.41 -4.54 -29.19
CA GLN A 453 -10.40 -4.65 -30.64
C GLN A 453 -11.66 -5.39 -31.09
N ILE A 454 -12.47 -4.74 -31.92
CA ILE A 454 -13.59 -5.36 -32.61
C ILE A 454 -13.04 -6.01 -33.88
N LEU A 455 -13.29 -7.31 -34.03
CA LEU A 455 -12.88 -8.04 -35.24
C LEU A 455 -14.01 -8.00 -36.29
N PRO A 456 -13.67 -8.01 -37.58
CA PRO A 456 -14.66 -8.07 -38.65
C PRO A 456 -15.41 -9.42 -38.64
N GLU A 457 -16.59 -9.42 -39.23
CA GLU A 457 -17.39 -10.63 -39.39
C GLU A 457 -16.82 -11.49 -40.52
N VAL A 458 -16.37 -12.70 -40.16
CA VAL A 458 -15.86 -13.71 -41.10
C VAL A 458 -16.38 -15.11 -40.74
N GLN A 459 -16.50 -15.98 -41.73
CA GLN A 459 -16.92 -17.37 -41.59
C GLN A 459 -15.78 -18.35 -41.87
N LEU A 460 -15.95 -19.59 -41.43
CA LEU A 460 -15.02 -20.67 -41.78
C LEU A 460 -14.96 -20.84 -43.30
N GLY A 461 -13.75 -20.90 -43.86
CA GLY A 461 -13.52 -21.01 -45.30
C GLY A 461 -13.50 -19.67 -46.05
N ASP A 462 -13.73 -18.53 -45.39
CA ASP A 462 -13.60 -17.24 -46.05
C ASP A 462 -12.16 -16.95 -46.46
N LYS A 463 -12.00 -16.53 -47.72
CA LYS A 463 -10.74 -16.03 -48.25
C LYS A 463 -10.54 -14.56 -47.90
N LEU A 464 -9.31 -14.20 -47.59
CA LEU A 464 -8.87 -12.84 -47.29
C LEU A 464 -7.81 -12.39 -48.30
N ASP A 465 -7.90 -11.14 -48.73
CA ASP A 465 -6.93 -10.55 -49.65
C ASP A 465 -5.80 -9.91 -48.86
N LEU A 466 -4.56 -10.32 -49.09
CA LEU A 466 -3.38 -9.69 -48.48
C LEU A 466 -3.16 -8.31 -49.10
N LYS A 467 -3.12 -7.27 -48.26
CA LYS A 467 -2.69 -5.91 -48.64
C LYS A 467 -1.21 -5.70 -48.43
N ALA A 468 -0.71 -6.07 -47.25
CA ALA A 468 0.68 -5.84 -46.86
C ALA A 468 1.12 -6.81 -45.76
N LEU A 469 2.42 -7.10 -45.75
CA LEU A 469 3.11 -7.72 -44.61
C LEU A 469 3.93 -6.65 -43.89
N ASP A 470 3.84 -6.63 -42.57
CA ASP A 470 4.55 -5.71 -41.69
C ASP A 470 5.40 -6.49 -40.67
N PRO A 471 6.68 -6.77 -41.01
CA PRO A 471 7.62 -7.39 -40.08
C PRO A 471 8.09 -6.38 -39.03
N LYS A 472 8.01 -6.75 -37.76
CA LYS A 472 8.43 -5.92 -36.63
C LYS A 472 9.57 -6.57 -35.88
N GLN A 473 10.73 -5.93 -35.92
CA GLN A 473 11.86 -6.32 -35.10
C GLN A 473 11.61 -5.93 -33.64
N HIS A 474 11.93 -6.86 -32.76
CA HIS A 474 11.81 -6.72 -31.33
C HIS A 474 13.07 -7.24 -30.65
N PHE A 475 13.26 -6.75 -29.43
CA PHE A 475 14.25 -7.29 -28.51
C PHE A 475 13.55 -7.65 -27.22
N THR A 476 13.98 -8.75 -26.62
CA THR A 476 13.59 -9.06 -25.24
C THR A 476 14.03 -7.91 -24.33
N LYS A 477 13.20 -7.60 -23.34
CA LYS A 477 13.44 -6.46 -22.43
C LYS A 477 13.94 -6.97 -21.09
N PRO A 478 14.88 -6.26 -20.44
CA PRO A 478 15.29 -6.62 -19.09
C PRO A 478 14.10 -6.49 -18.12
N PRO A 479 14.17 -7.11 -16.93
CA PRO A 479 13.19 -6.88 -15.88
C PRO A 479 13.00 -5.38 -15.60
N ALA A 480 11.76 -4.92 -15.49
CA ALA A 480 11.47 -3.51 -15.27
C ALA A 480 12.04 -3.03 -13.92
N ARG A 481 12.55 -1.79 -13.88
CA ARG A 481 12.93 -1.15 -12.61
C ARG A 481 11.71 -1.01 -11.69
N PHE A 482 11.97 -1.01 -10.38
CA PHE A 482 10.90 -0.77 -9.42
C PHE A 482 10.43 0.69 -9.48
N THR A 483 9.13 0.87 -9.68
CA THR A 483 8.43 2.07 -9.23
C THR A 483 8.14 1.97 -7.73
N GLU A 484 7.71 3.05 -7.07
CA GLU A 484 7.29 2.97 -5.66
C GLU A 484 6.18 1.92 -5.47
N ALA A 485 5.18 1.91 -6.34
CA ALA A 485 4.10 0.93 -6.33
C ALA A 485 4.61 -0.51 -6.46
N ALA A 486 5.51 -0.75 -7.41
CA ALA A 486 6.08 -2.08 -7.62
C ALA A 486 6.92 -2.53 -6.42
N LEU A 487 7.63 -1.60 -5.75
CA LEU A 487 8.40 -1.91 -4.54
C LEU A 487 7.48 -2.20 -3.34
N VAL A 488 6.38 -1.46 -3.16
CA VAL A 488 5.35 -1.77 -2.14
C VAL A 488 4.81 -3.18 -2.35
N LYS A 489 4.45 -3.52 -3.58
CA LYS A 489 3.95 -4.86 -3.95
C LYS A 489 4.97 -5.95 -3.61
N GLU A 490 6.24 -5.72 -3.92
CA GLU A 490 7.30 -6.70 -3.65
C GLU A 490 7.57 -6.85 -2.14
N LEU A 491 7.57 -5.76 -1.38
CA LEU A 491 7.72 -5.78 0.07
C LEU A 491 6.56 -6.51 0.76
N GLU A 492 5.34 -6.34 0.25
CA GLU A 492 4.17 -7.09 0.72
C GLU A 492 4.29 -8.57 0.37
N LYS A 493 4.61 -8.90 -0.90
CA LYS A 493 4.75 -10.28 -1.38
C LYS A 493 5.75 -11.08 -0.56
N ARG A 494 6.85 -10.46 -0.14
CA ARG A 494 7.90 -11.10 0.67
C ARG A 494 7.64 -11.05 2.18
N GLY A 495 6.51 -10.50 2.63
CA GLY A 495 6.21 -10.37 4.06
C GLY A 495 7.14 -9.44 4.83
N ILE A 496 7.85 -8.54 4.14
CA ILE A 496 8.83 -7.60 4.74
C ILE A 496 8.13 -6.32 5.19
N GLY A 497 7.29 -5.75 4.32
CA GLY A 497 6.54 -4.54 4.62
C GLY A 497 5.28 -4.83 5.45
N ARG A 498 4.80 -3.81 6.16
CA ARG A 498 3.50 -3.77 6.83
C ARG A 498 2.79 -2.45 6.49
N PRO A 499 1.46 -2.36 6.64
CA PRO A 499 0.70 -1.14 6.39
C PRO A 499 1.31 0.14 6.98
N SER A 500 1.79 0.07 8.22
CA SER A 500 2.42 1.19 8.93
C SER A 500 3.83 1.55 8.44
N THR A 501 4.44 0.77 7.54
CA THR A 501 5.88 0.83 7.24
C THR A 501 6.21 1.02 5.78
N TYR A 502 5.31 0.73 4.83
CA TYR A 502 5.62 0.83 3.40
C TYR A 502 6.21 2.20 3.03
N ALA A 503 5.53 3.28 3.45
CA ALA A 503 5.98 4.64 3.18
C ALA A 503 7.30 4.98 3.88
N SER A 504 7.49 4.56 5.15
CA SER A 504 8.71 4.87 5.91
C SER A 504 9.93 4.07 5.46
N ILE A 505 9.74 2.90 4.84
CA ILE A 505 10.82 2.13 4.20
C ILE A 505 11.27 2.83 2.91
N ILE A 506 10.34 3.33 2.10
CA ILE A 506 10.63 3.89 0.77
C ILE A 506 11.21 5.31 0.84
N LEU A 507 10.73 6.13 1.79
CA LEU A 507 11.08 7.55 1.83
C LEU A 507 12.57 7.85 1.94
N PRO A 508 13.35 7.16 2.80
CA PRO A 508 14.77 7.46 2.99
C PRO A 508 15.63 7.18 1.76
N PHE A 509 15.16 6.42 0.77
CA PHE A 509 15.88 6.24 -0.49
C PHE A 509 16.04 7.54 -1.26
N LYS A 510 15.11 8.48 -1.12
CA LYS A 510 15.14 9.75 -1.86
C LYS A 510 16.09 10.78 -1.26
N THR A 511 16.37 10.69 0.04
CA THR A 511 17.23 11.65 0.74
C THR A 511 18.73 11.39 0.52
N VAL A 512 19.10 10.30 -0.15
CA VAL A 512 20.50 9.90 -0.42
C VAL A 512 20.88 10.14 -1.90
N VAL A 513 19.92 10.50 -2.76
CA VAL A 513 20.12 10.64 -4.23
C VAL A 513 19.92 12.10 -4.71
N MET A 514 19.62 13.02 -3.80
CA MET A 514 19.83 14.47 -3.99
C MET A 514 20.95 14.92 -3.07
#